data_AF-A0A2A8U7M7-F1
#
_entry.id   AF-A0A2A8U7M7-F1
#
_cell.length_a   1.000
_cell.length_b   1.000
_cell.length_c   1.000
_cell.angle_alpha   90.00
_cell.angle_beta   90.00
_cell.angle_gamma   90.00
#
_symmetry.space_group_name_H-M   'P 1'
#
loop_
_entity.id
_entity.type
_entity.pdbx_description
1 polymer ?
#
loop_
_entity_poly.entity_id
_entity_poly.type
_entity_poly.pdbx_seq_one_letter_code
_entity_poly.pdbx_strand_id
1 'polypeptide(L)'
;MSNKNKGKVFYGNDCCEVRACSYIKISKAELKEYARLLQALGHSIQAVFQNPSQENIDKLIALLNNLQKFLSCLDLSPAQEKIGSSIIANLLTILKSSPFSCGALYVELQSLLNYLLYIAKLFKIDCCAIDKLVKLITEIQAILVQYGSDCLGGGTIGPTGPTGLQGPQGIQGAQGAQGPAGATGAQGAQGAQGAQGPAGATGPAGTPIPVTIAAIGNSNPQTISPGTNIQFNQVFELNNITFNDTSDTLTILETGVYDISFSASTTFPGSSPFGFGISFDGQPPTRNFSTNVIGSAVSFSTIVTLQAGTTIAVQPTANTISIPNTGDTTATLSVFRIY
;
A
#
# COMPACT_ATOMS: atom_id res chain seq x y z
N MET A 1 -53.14 18.90 -14.97
CA MET A 1 -52.89 18.28 -13.65
C MET A 1 -52.06 19.26 -12.83
N SER A 2 -52.60 19.68 -11.68
CA SER A 2 -52.05 20.76 -10.86
C SER A 2 -50.79 20.31 -10.12
N ASN A 3 -49.66 20.96 -10.41
CA ASN A 3 -48.37 20.74 -9.75
C ASN A 3 -48.42 21.32 -8.32
N LYS A 4 -48.66 20.47 -7.32
CA LYS A 4 -48.75 20.83 -5.89
C LYS A 4 -47.40 20.66 -5.17
N ASN A 5 -46.35 21.34 -5.62
CA ASN A 5 -45.15 21.55 -4.80
C ASN A 5 -44.45 22.88 -5.16
N LYS A 6 -45.18 23.99 -5.05
CA LYS A 6 -44.58 25.31 -4.80
C LYS A 6 -44.26 25.41 -3.31
N GLY A 7 -42.99 25.67 -2.97
CA GLY A 7 -42.62 26.29 -1.68
C GLY A 7 -42.23 25.36 -0.53
N LYS A 8 -41.27 24.47 -0.73
CA LYS A 8 -40.43 24.00 0.39
C LYS A 8 -39.00 24.46 0.18
N VAL A 9 -38.65 25.54 0.85
CA VAL A 9 -37.25 25.87 1.14
C VAL A 9 -36.78 24.80 2.10
N PHE A 10 -35.98 23.85 1.61
CA PHE A 10 -35.25 22.94 2.49
C PHE A 10 -33.95 23.66 2.89
N TYR A 11 -33.97 24.34 4.03
CA TYR A 11 -32.76 24.51 4.82
C TYR A 11 -32.48 23.17 5.49
N GLY A 12 -31.72 22.31 4.81
CA GLY A 12 -31.29 21.01 5.29
C GLY A 12 -29.77 20.92 5.18
N ASN A 13 -29.10 20.87 6.31
CA ASN A 13 -27.66 20.73 6.45
C ASN A 13 -27.25 19.26 6.23
N ASP A 14 -27.61 18.68 5.09
CA ASP A 14 -27.41 17.27 4.79
C ASP A 14 -26.26 17.08 3.81
N CYS A 15 -25.07 16.86 4.36
CA CYS A 15 -23.95 16.22 3.66
C CYS A 15 -24.34 14.80 3.27
N CYS A 16 -25.11 14.63 2.20
CA CYS A 16 -25.36 13.36 1.50
C CYS A 16 -26.11 13.63 0.16
N GLU A 17 -25.69 14.60 -0.64
CA GLU A 17 -26.13 14.67 -2.05
C GLU A 17 -25.35 13.66 -2.89
N VAL A 18 -25.97 12.48 -3.02
CA VAL A 18 -25.95 11.52 -4.13
C VAL A 18 -24.83 11.73 -5.17
N ARG A 19 -23.58 11.44 -4.80
CA ARG A 19 -22.59 10.93 -5.75
C ARG A 19 -22.70 9.42 -5.75
N ALA A 20 -22.79 8.81 -6.93
CA ALA A 20 -22.68 7.36 -7.07
C ALA A 20 -21.25 6.94 -6.71
N CYS A 21 -20.94 6.84 -5.42
CA CYS A 21 -19.69 6.27 -4.94
C CYS A 21 -19.76 4.76 -5.16
N SER A 22 -18.84 4.21 -5.93
CA SER A 22 -18.61 2.76 -5.94
C SER A 22 -18.19 2.35 -4.53
N TYR A 23 -18.99 1.53 -3.86
CA TYR A 23 -18.71 1.01 -2.52
C TYR A 23 -18.75 -0.52 -2.55
N ILE A 24 -17.91 -1.13 -1.73
CA ILE A 24 -17.85 -2.58 -1.56
C ILE A 24 -18.68 -2.93 -0.32
N LYS A 25 -19.68 -3.81 -0.49
CA LYS A 25 -20.42 -4.34 0.66
C LYS A 25 -19.55 -5.40 1.34
N ILE A 26 -19.49 -5.35 2.66
CA ILE A 26 -18.74 -6.31 3.47
C ILE A 26 -19.54 -6.64 4.74
N SER A 27 -19.65 -7.92 5.08
CA SER A 27 -20.25 -8.39 6.32
C SER A 27 -19.30 -8.21 7.51
N LYS A 28 -19.84 -8.29 8.73
CA LYS A 28 -19.02 -8.24 9.96
C LYS A 28 -18.01 -9.40 10.04
N ALA A 29 -18.36 -10.57 9.51
CA ALA A 29 -17.49 -11.74 9.50
C ALA A 29 -16.32 -11.55 8.52
N GLU A 30 -16.61 -11.07 7.31
CA GLU A 30 -15.59 -10.76 6.30
C GLU A 30 -14.68 -9.62 6.77
N LEU A 31 -15.21 -8.58 7.41
CA LEU A 31 -14.41 -7.50 7.98
C LEU A 31 -13.44 -8.00 9.07
N LYS A 32 -13.91 -8.92 9.93
CA LYS A 32 -13.08 -9.55 10.95
C LYS A 32 -11.98 -10.41 10.33
N GLU A 33 -12.32 -11.16 9.28
CA GLU A 33 -11.36 -11.99 8.56
C GLU A 33 -10.32 -11.14 7.82
N TYR A 34 -10.74 -10.03 7.20
CA TYR A 34 -9.84 -9.07 6.56
C TYR A 34 -8.82 -8.52 7.57
N ALA A 35 -9.28 -8.07 8.74
CA ALA A 35 -8.38 -7.61 9.80
C ALA A 35 -7.43 -8.70 10.29
N ARG A 36 -7.89 -9.95 10.40
CA ARG A 36 -7.04 -11.11 10.76
C ARG A 36 -5.96 -11.37 9.72
N LEU A 37 -6.30 -11.31 8.43
CA LEU A 37 -5.36 -11.49 7.32
C LEU A 37 -4.32 -10.36 7.28
N LEU A 38 -4.73 -9.10 7.51
CA LEU A 38 -3.82 -7.97 7.64
C LEU A 38 -2.83 -8.13 8.80
N GLN A 39 -3.32 -8.53 9.98
CA GLN A 39 -2.45 -8.81 11.12
C GLN A 39 -1.44 -9.91 10.80
N ALA A 40 -1.90 -11.03 10.23
CA ALA A 40 -1.01 -12.12 9.81
C ALA A 40 0.01 -11.66 8.76
N LEU A 41 -0.36 -10.70 7.90
CA LEU A 41 0.52 -10.14 6.87
C LEU A 41 1.66 -9.36 7.50
N GLY A 42 1.38 -8.48 8.46
CA GLY A 42 2.44 -7.77 9.20
C GLY A 42 3.45 -8.72 9.85
N HIS A 43 2.96 -9.75 10.54
CA HIS A 43 3.83 -10.74 11.19
C HIS A 43 4.67 -11.55 10.18
N SER A 44 4.05 -11.94 9.05
CA SER A 44 4.74 -12.74 8.02
C SER A 44 5.79 -11.91 7.28
N ILE A 45 5.48 -10.65 6.97
CA ILE A 45 6.43 -9.69 6.39
C ILE A 45 7.64 -9.56 7.32
N GLN A 46 7.41 -9.24 8.60
CA GLN A 46 8.48 -9.12 9.57
C GLN A 46 9.35 -10.39 9.62
N ALA A 47 8.73 -11.56 9.72
CA ALA A 47 9.45 -12.83 9.82
C ALA A 47 10.34 -13.11 8.60
N VAL A 48 9.86 -12.84 7.38
CA VAL A 48 10.63 -13.07 6.15
C VAL A 48 11.81 -12.11 6.04
N PHE A 49 11.65 -10.82 6.34
CA PHE A 49 12.75 -9.86 6.26
C PHE A 49 13.78 -10.06 7.38
N GLN A 50 13.37 -10.50 8.57
CA GLN A 50 14.30 -10.80 9.66
C GLN A 50 15.06 -12.13 9.46
N ASN A 51 14.39 -13.14 8.90
CA ASN A 51 14.96 -14.45 8.65
C ASN A 51 14.27 -15.11 7.45
N PRO A 52 14.83 -15.03 6.23
CA PRO A 52 14.22 -15.58 5.02
C PRO A 52 14.41 -17.10 4.93
N SER A 53 14.00 -17.84 5.97
CA SER A 53 13.96 -19.30 5.96
C SER A 53 12.83 -19.80 5.06
N GLN A 54 12.98 -21.00 4.49
CA GLN A 54 11.94 -21.60 3.64
C GLN A 54 10.59 -21.68 4.38
N GLU A 55 10.59 -21.96 5.68
CA GLU A 55 9.38 -21.98 6.50
C GLU A 55 8.67 -20.62 6.55
N ASN A 56 9.42 -19.52 6.73
CA ASN A 56 8.86 -18.18 6.77
C ASN A 56 8.34 -17.75 5.38
N ILE A 57 9.06 -18.11 4.32
CA ILE A 57 8.65 -17.88 2.94
C ILE A 57 7.35 -18.63 2.62
N ASP A 58 7.26 -19.91 2.97
CA ASP A 58 6.08 -20.75 2.74
C ASP A 58 4.86 -20.24 3.51
N LYS A 59 5.06 -19.74 4.74
CA LYS A 59 4.01 -19.09 5.53
C LYS A 59 3.48 -17.82 4.85
N LEU A 60 4.36 -16.97 4.32
CA LEU A 60 3.95 -15.78 3.59
C LEU A 60 3.22 -16.15 2.28
N ILE A 61 3.72 -17.14 1.54
CA ILE A 61 3.04 -17.67 0.34
C ILE A 61 1.64 -18.18 0.68
N ALA A 62 1.49 -18.98 1.72
CA ALA A 62 0.19 -19.51 2.14
C ALA A 62 -0.77 -18.37 2.52
N LEU A 63 -0.28 -17.35 3.21
CA LEU A 63 -1.07 -16.18 3.57
C LEU A 63 -1.50 -15.38 2.34
N LEU A 64 -0.61 -15.14 1.38
CA LEU A 64 -0.93 -14.43 0.14
C LEU A 64 -2.00 -15.16 -0.69
N ASN A 65 -1.94 -16.49 -0.74
CA ASN A 65 -3.00 -17.30 -1.36
C ASN A 65 -4.34 -17.18 -0.63
N ASN A 66 -4.34 -17.13 0.70
CA ASN A 66 -5.56 -16.92 1.49
C ASN A 66 -6.12 -15.50 1.28
N LEU A 67 -5.25 -14.50 1.20
CA LEU A 67 -5.65 -13.13 0.88
C LEU A 67 -6.26 -13.04 -0.52
N GLN A 68 -5.67 -13.70 -1.53
CA GLN A 68 -6.23 -13.75 -2.89
C GLN A 68 -7.64 -14.35 -2.89
N LYS A 69 -7.82 -15.49 -2.20
CA LYS A 69 -9.15 -16.12 -2.04
C LYS A 69 -10.14 -15.18 -1.38
N PHE A 70 -9.72 -14.51 -0.30
CA PHE A 70 -10.58 -13.54 0.39
C PHE A 70 -11.00 -12.41 -0.56
N LEU A 71 -10.06 -11.82 -1.31
CA LEU A 71 -10.35 -10.75 -2.27
C LEU A 71 -11.30 -11.21 -3.39
N SER A 72 -11.18 -12.46 -3.87
CA SER A 72 -12.09 -13.02 -4.87
C SER A 72 -13.52 -13.26 -4.37
N CYS A 73 -13.72 -13.29 -3.04
CA CYS A 73 -15.04 -13.40 -2.44
C CYS A 73 -15.72 -12.03 -2.26
N LEU A 74 -14.98 -10.93 -2.41
CA LEU A 74 -15.54 -9.58 -2.35
C LEU A 74 -16.19 -9.20 -3.68
N ASP A 75 -17.20 -8.34 -3.62
CA ASP A 75 -17.88 -7.78 -4.80
C ASP A 75 -17.02 -6.67 -5.45
N LEU A 76 -15.84 -7.06 -5.93
CA LEU A 76 -14.88 -6.18 -6.60
C LEU A 76 -15.28 -5.98 -8.06
N SER A 77 -14.98 -4.80 -8.60
CA SER A 77 -15.00 -4.60 -10.05
C SER A 77 -13.93 -5.47 -10.73
N PRO A 78 -14.10 -5.86 -12.02
CA PRO A 78 -13.10 -6.64 -12.74
C PRO A 78 -11.70 -6.04 -12.72
N ALA A 79 -11.60 -4.69 -12.74
CA ALA A 79 -10.33 -3.97 -12.65
C ALA A 79 -9.66 -4.15 -11.29
N GLN A 80 -10.42 -3.95 -10.20
CA GLN A 80 -9.93 -4.16 -8.83
C GLN A 80 -9.44 -5.59 -8.63
N GLU A 81 -10.23 -6.59 -9.05
CA GLU A 81 -9.86 -8.00 -8.97
C GLU A 81 -8.55 -8.29 -9.72
N LYS A 82 -8.41 -7.72 -10.93
CA LYS A 82 -7.21 -7.91 -11.75
C LYS A 82 -5.98 -7.27 -11.13
N ILE A 83 -6.08 -6.04 -10.60
CA ILE A 83 -4.98 -5.36 -9.91
C ILE A 83 -4.50 -6.19 -8.72
N GLY A 84 -5.42 -6.59 -7.83
CA GLY A 84 -5.07 -7.40 -6.66
C GLY A 84 -4.46 -8.75 -7.03
N SER A 85 -5.03 -9.41 -8.04
CA SER A 85 -4.52 -10.70 -8.53
C SER A 85 -3.13 -10.60 -9.14
N SER A 86 -2.86 -9.55 -9.92
CA SER A 86 -1.53 -9.31 -10.53
C SER A 86 -0.47 -9.06 -9.46
N ILE A 87 -0.76 -8.22 -8.46
CA ILE A 87 0.17 -7.94 -7.36
C ILE A 87 0.49 -9.22 -6.58
N ILE A 88 -0.53 -9.99 -6.21
CA ILE A 88 -0.33 -11.25 -5.47
C ILE A 88 0.42 -12.27 -6.32
N ALA A 89 0.08 -12.42 -7.60
CA ALA A 89 0.79 -13.34 -8.51
C ALA A 89 2.28 -12.96 -8.64
N ASN A 90 2.60 -11.67 -8.71
CA ASN A 90 3.98 -11.21 -8.77
C ASN A 90 4.71 -11.49 -7.44
N LEU A 91 4.09 -11.22 -6.29
CA LEU A 91 4.65 -11.59 -4.98
C LEU A 91 4.93 -13.08 -4.86
N LEU A 92 4.01 -13.92 -5.31
CA LEU A 92 4.20 -15.37 -5.32
C LEU A 92 5.35 -15.79 -6.24
N THR A 93 5.52 -15.13 -7.38
CA THR A 93 6.62 -15.38 -8.31
C THR A 93 7.96 -15.00 -7.70
N ILE A 94 8.04 -13.81 -7.07
CA ILE A 94 9.23 -13.34 -6.35
C ILE A 94 9.58 -14.35 -5.25
N LEU A 95 8.65 -14.70 -4.36
CA LEU A 95 8.92 -15.58 -3.22
C LEU A 95 9.30 -17.02 -3.60
N LYS A 96 8.90 -17.49 -4.79
CA LYS A 96 9.29 -18.81 -5.32
C LYS A 96 10.65 -18.81 -6.00
N SER A 97 11.18 -17.65 -6.38
CA SER A 97 12.55 -17.55 -6.89
C SER A 97 13.55 -17.76 -5.76
N SER A 98 14.62 -18.53 -6.01
CA SER A 98 15.62 -18.84 -4.98
C SER A 98 17.03 -18.55 -5.49
N PRO A 99 17.77 -17.59 -4.88
CA PRO A 99 17.30 -16.65 -3.87
C PRO A 99 16.32 -15.62 -4.47
N PHE A 100 15.31 -15.19 -3.70
CA PHE A 100 14.41 -14.13 -4.16
C PHE A 100 15.07 -12.76 -4.07
N SER A 101 14.66 -11.84 -4.94
CA SER A 101 15.11 -10.45 -4.88
C SER A 101 14.43 -9.71 -3.72
N CYS A 102 15.20 -9.40 -2.66
CA CYS A 102 14.65 -8.73 -1.48
C CYS A 102 14.07 -7.33 -1.80
N GLY A 103 14.71 -6.57 -2.71
CA GLY A 103 14.20 -5.27 -3.15
C GLY A 103 12.89 -5.38 -3.93
N ALA A 104 12.77 -6.39 -4.81
CA ALA A 104 11.52 -6.65 -5.53
C ALA A 104 10.39 -7.06 -4.56
N LEU A 105 10.70 -7.87 -3.56
CA LEU A 105 9.74 -8.25 -2.52
C LEU A 105 9.25 -7.02 -1.75
N TYR A 106 10.16 -6.13 -1.34
CA TYR A 106 9.80 -4.88 -0.63
C TYR A 106 8.82 -4.04 -1.44
N VAL A 107 9.16 -3.76 -2.69
CA VAL A 107 8.32 -2.92 -3.57
C VAL A 107 6.95 -3.54 -3.78
N GLU A 108 6.90 -4.82 -4.11
CA GLU A 108 5.63 -5.46 -4.44
C GLU A 108 4.74 -5.57 -3.20
N LEU A 109 5.32 -5.73 -2.00
CA LEU A 109 4.60 -5.63 -0.75
C LEU A 109 4.06 -4.22 -0.49
N GLN A 110 4.79 -3.15 -0.85
CA GLN A 110 4.26 -1.78 -0.77
C GLN A 110 3.04 -1.61 -1.69
N SER A 111 3.13 -2.12 -2.92
CA SER A 111 2.01 -2.11 -3.87
C SER A 111 0.79 -2.88 -3.32
N LEU A 112 1.01 -4.02 -2.67
CA LEU A 112 -0.05 -4.77 -1.99
C LEU A 112 -0.68 -3.96 -0.86
N LEU A 113 0.12 -3.34 0.01
CA LEU A 113 -0.41 -2.55 1.13
C LEU A 113 -1.22 -1.34 0.66
N ASN A 114 -0.77 -0.67 -0.40
CA ASN A 114 -1.50 0.45 -1.01
C ASN A 114 -2.81 -0.02 -1.64
N TYR A 115 -2.81 -1.15 -2.34
CA TYR A 115 -4.02 -1.76 -2.89
C TYR A 115 -5.00 -2.16 -1.78
N LEU A 116 -4.52 -2.80 -0.70
CA LEU A 116 -5.35 -3.17 0.44
C LEU A 116 -5.95 -1.93 1.12
N LEU A 117 -5.18 -0.85 1.26
CA LEU A 117 -5.68 0.42 1.78
C LEU A 117 -6.78 1.02 0.90
N TYR A 118 -6.60 0.95 -0.42
CA TYR A 118 -7.62 1.38 -1.38
C TYR A 118 -8.92 0.59 -1.22
N ILE A 119 -8.86 -0.75 -1.20
CA ILE A 119 -10.03 -1.60 -0.99
C ILE A 119 -10.69 -1.32 0.36
N ALA A 120 -9.91 -1.16 1.44
CA ALA A 120 -10.44 -0.85 2.77
C ALA A 120 -11.24 0.46 2.81
N LYS A 121 -10.81 1.48 2.06
CA LYS A 121 -11.50 2.78 1.96
C LYS A 121 -12.82 2.70 1.17
N LEU A 122 -13.01 1.68 0.34
CA LEU A 122 -14.24 1.47 -0.41
C LEU A 122 -15.29 0.66 0.37
N PHE A 123 -14.93 0.05 1.51
CA PHE A 123 -15.89 -0.68 2.32
C PHE A 123 -17.01 0.22 2.85
N LYS A 124 -18.25 -0.23 2.70
CA LYS A 124 -19.42 0.43 3.27
C LYS A 124 -19.56 0.12 4.77
N ILE A 125 -18.70 0.73 5.57
CA ILE A 125 -18.62 0.59 7.04
C ILE A 125 -18.52 1.97 7.72
N ASP A 126 -18.68 2.03 9.04
CA ASP A 126 -18.57 3.29 9.78
C ASP A 126 -17.12 3.82 9.85
N CYS A 127 -16.98 5.13 10.04
CA CYS A 127 -15.66 5.78 10.05
C CYS A 127 -14.69 5.22 11.10
N CYS A 128 -15.17 4.81 12.28
CA CYS A 128 -14.33 4.22 13.31
C CYS A 128 -13.78 2.85 12.89
N ALA A 129 -14.56 2.07 12.15
CA ALA A 129 -14.10 0.81 11.56
C ALA A 129 -13.06 1.05 10.45
N ILE A 130 -13.25 2.06 9.59
CA ILE A 130 -12.26 2.45 8.56
C ILE A 130 -10.94 2.87 9.23
N ASP A 131 -10.99 3.75 10.24
CA ASP A 131 -9.79 4.25 10.93
C ASP A 131 -8.96 3.12 11.55
N LYS A 132 -9.63 2.10 12.11
CA LYS A 132 -8.95 0.91 12.64
C LYS A 132 -8.22 0.13 11.55
N LEU A 133 -8.81 -0.03 10.37
CA LEU A 133 -8.17 -0.70 9.24
C LEU A 133 -6.99 0.12 8.70
N VAL A 134 -7.19 1.43 8.53
CA VAL A 134 -6.13 2.35 8.07
C VAL A 134 -4.95 2.32 9.04
N LYS A 135 -5.20 2.36 10.35
CA LYS A 135 -4.17 2.26 11.38
C LYS A 135 -3.41 0.92 11.29
N LEU A 136 -4.13 -0.18 11.16
CA LEU A 136 -3.51 -1.50 11.03
C LEU A 136 -2.62 -1.59 9.78
N ILE A 137 -3.07 -1.09 8.64
CA ILE A 137 -2.26 -1.07 7.40
C ILE A 137 -1.04 -0.15 7.56
N THR A 138 -1.20 1.00 8.22
CA THR A 138 -0.09 1.92 8.51
C THR A 138 0.97 1.27 9.41
N GLU A 139 0.55 0.49 10.41
CA GLU A 139 1.47 -0.29 11.25
C GLU A 139 2.23 -1.34 10.42
N ILE A 140 1.57 -2.00 9.47
CA ILE A 140 2.24 -2.94 8.56
C ILE A 140 3.22 -2.22 7.62
N GLN A 141 2.86 -1.03 7.12
CA GLN A 141 3.78 -0.21 6.32
C GLN A 141 5.02 0.18 7.13
N ALA A 142 4.86 0.53 8.41
CA ALA A 142 5.99 0.82 9.29
C ALA A 142 6.88 -0.41 9.50
N ILE A 143 6.31 -1.60 9.70
CA ILE A 143 7.05 -2.87 9.76
C ILE A 143 7.85 -3.08 8.47
N LEU A 144 7.20 -2.92 7.30
CA LEU A 144 7.84 -3.13 6.01
C LEU A 144 9.03 -2.17 5.81
N VAL A 145 8.85 -0.89 6.13
CA VAL A 145 9.93 0.12 6.09
C VAL A 145 11.05 -0.27 7.06
N GLN A 146 10.72 -0.60 8.31
CA GLN A 146 11.71 -0.90 9.35
C GLN A 146 12.60 -2.10 9.02
N TYR A 147 12.04 -3.16 8.45
CA TYR A 147 12.79 -4.42 8.21
C TYR A 147 13.24 -4.60 6.77
N GLY A 148 12.59 -3.94 5.80
CA GLY A 148 12.85 -4.16 4.38
C GLY A 148 13.58 -3.03 3.65
N SER A 149 13.76 -1.86 4.28
CA SER A 149 14.46 -0.72 3.62
C SER A 149 15.90 -1.04 3.22
N ASP A 150 16.57 -1.90 3.99
CA ASP A 150 17.97 -2.30 3.74
C ASP A 150 18.13 -3.06 2.42
N CYS A 151 17.03 -3.59 1.86
CA CYS A 151 17.02 -4.32 0.60
C CYS A 151 17.07 -3.43 -0.66
N LEU A 152 17.07 -2.10 -0.50
CA LEU A 152 17.09 -1.13 -1.61
C LEU A 152 18.49 -0.62 -1.98
N GLY A 153 19.56 -1.14 -1.37
CA GLY A 153 20.93 -0.91 -1.84
C GLY A 153 21.49 0.51 -1.67
N GLY A 154 20.97 1.30 -0.74
CA GLY A 154 21.50 2.63 -0.38
C GLY A 154 22.25 2.61 0.95
N GLY A 155 23.53 3.01 0.95
CA GLY A 155 24.35 3.11 2.14
C GLY A 155 23.82 4.12 3.18
N THR A 156 23.75 3.66 4.43
CA THR A 156 23.70 4.37 5.73
C THR A 156 22.58 5.39 5.99
N ILE A 157 21.62 4.99 6.83
CA ILE A 157 21.26 5.71 8.07
C ILE A 157 21.40 4.69 9.21
N GLY A 158 22.20 5.03 10.23
CA GLY A 158 22.62 4.13 11.32
C GLY A 158 21.48 3.69 12.26
N PRO A 159 21.77 2.79 13.22
CA PRO A 159 20.77 2.33 14.18
C PRO A 159 20.23 3.53 14.98
N THR A 160 18.92 3.76 14.92
CA THR A 160 18.25 4.49 15.99
C THR A 160 18.27 3.56 17.21
N GLY A 161 19.13 3.87 18.18
CA GLY A 161 19.21 3.13 19.43
C GLY A 161 17.83 3.06 20.11
N PRO A 162 17.56 2.02 20.92
CA PRO A 162 16.32 1.96 21.67
C PRO A 162 16.18 3.22 22.52
N THR A 163 15.08 3.96 22.37
CA THR A 163 14.67 4.96 23.35
C THR A 163 14.62 4.26 24.70
N GLY A 164 15.49 4.67 25.63
CA GLY A 164 15.68 4.00 26.91
C GLY A 164 14.35 3.83 27.64
N LEU A 165 14.08 2.59 28.07
CA LEU A 165 12.98 2.32 28.99
C LEU A 165 13.21 3.17 30.25
N GLN A 166 12.22 4.01 30.59
CA GLN A 166 12.15 4.67 31.88
C GLN A 166 12.30 3.59 32.96
N GLY A 167 13.32 3.74 33.82
CA GLY A 167 13.73 2.69 34.75
C GLY A 167 12.60 2.22 35.66
N PRO A 168 12.61 0.94 36.10
CA PRO A 168 11.62 0.44 37.03
C PRO A 168 11.66 1.26 38.33
N GLN A 169 10.50 1.79 38.73
CA GLN A 169 10.33 2.38 40.05
C GLN A 169 10.62 1.31 41.11
N GLY A 170 11.46 1.67 42.09
CA GLY A 170 12.08 0.73 43.02
C GLY A 170 11.12 -0.19 43.78
N ILE A 171 11.60 -1.41 44.02
CA ILE A 171 11.00 -2.43 44.87
C ILE A 171 10.59 -1.88 46.25
N GLN A 172 9.31 -2.03 46.61
CA GLN A 172 8.87 -1.82 47.99
C GLN A 172 9.22 -3.05 48.83
N GLY A 173 9.99 -2.83 49.90
CA GLY A 173 10.53 -3.89 50.76
C GLY A 173 9.46 -4.73 51.46
N ALA A 174 9.84 -5.98 51.77
CA ALA A 174 9.00 -6.93 52.50
C ALA A 174 8.55 -6.36 53.87
N GLN A 175 7.29 -6.64 54.18
CA GLN A 175 6.59 -6.21 55.39
C GLN A 175 7.27 -6.75 56.66
N GLY A 176 7.76 -5.85 57.51
CA GLY A 176 8.19 -6.17 58.87
C GLY A 176 6.99 -6.49 59.78
N ALA A 177 7.17 -7.42 60.71
CA ALA A 177 6.15 -7.86 61.65
C ALA A 177 5.61 -6.75 62.56
N GLN A 178 4.33 -6.88 62.92
CA GLN A 178 3.47 -5.94 63.63
C GLN A 178 3.97 -5.57 65.05
N GLY A 179 4.05 -4.27 65.33
CA GLY A 179 4.11 -3.69 66.68
C GLY A 179 2.76 -3.09 67.11
N PRO A 180 2.46 -2.98 68.41
CA PRO A 180 1.12 -2.71 68.94
C PRO A 180 0.63 -1.26 68.73
N ALA A 181 -0.70 -1.12 68.80
CA ALA A 181 -1.47 0.05 68.42
C ALA A 181 -1.19 1.34 69.23
N GLY A 182 -1.08 2.45 68.52
CA GLY A 182 -1.18 3.81 69.05
C GLY A 182 -2.29 4.57 68.34
N ALA A 183 -3.20 5.20 69.09
CA ALA A 183 -4.33 5.96 68.56
C ALA A 183 -3.89 7.30 67.98
N THR A 184 -4.32 7.65 66.75
CA THR A 184 -4.21 9.04 66.23
C THR A 184 -5.20 9.30 65.08
N GLY A 185 -6.06 10.32 65.26
CA GLY A 185 -6.55 11.25 64.25
C GLY A 185 -7.71 10.82 63.35
N ALA A 186 -8.85 11.51 63.44
CA ALA A 186 -9.91 11.40 62.42
C ALA A 186 -9.37 11.89 61.06
N GLN A 187 -9.48 11.04 60.05
CA GLN A 187 -9.05 11.32 58.68
C GLN A 187 -9.96 12.40 58.05
N GLY A 188 -9.37 13.49 57.57
CA GLY A 188 -10.09 14.53 56.84
C GLY A 188 -10.70 13.99 55.54
N ALA A 189 -11.89 14.48 55.19
CA ALA A 189 -12.59 14.07 53.98
C ALA A 189 -11.73 14.35 52.72
N GLN A 190 -11.61 13.36 51.85
CA GLN A 190 -10.89 13.46 50.58
C GLN A 190 -11.57 14.52 49.68
N GLY A 191 -10.78 15.46 49.16
CA GLY A 191 -11.27 16.49 48.25
C GLY A 191 -11.86 15.90 46.97
N ALA A 192 -12.95 16.48 46.48
CA ALA A 192 -13.61 16.05 45.26
C ALA A 192 -12.67 16.13 44.05
N GLN A 193 -12.67 15.09 43.22
CA GLN A 193 -11.89 15.02 41.98
C GLN A 193 -12.33 16.15 41.02
N GLY A 194 -11.37 16.90 40.49
CA GLY A 194 -11.64 17.99 39.55
C GLY A 194 -12.34 17.49 38.27
N ALA A 195 -13.28 18.29 37.76
CA ALA A 195 -14.02 17.96 36.54
C ALA A 195 -13.07 17.80 35.35
N GLN A 196 -13.34 16.78 34.52
CA GLN A 196 -12.59 16.54 33.28
C GLN A 196 -12.75 17.74 32.34
N GLY A 197 -11.65 18.23 31.77
CA GLY A 197 -11.66 19.33 30.82
C GLY A 197 -12.47 19.00 29.55
N PRO A 198 -13.04 20.00 28.86
CA PRO A 198 -13.81 19.77 27.65
C PRO A 198 -12.95 19.11 26.56
N ALA A 199 -13.56 18.22 25.77
CA ALA A 199 -12.90 17.61 24.62
C ALA A 199 -12.43 18.70 23.64
N GLY A 200 -11.21 18.56 23.13
CA GLY A 200 -10.67 19.47 22.11
C GLY A 200 -11.52 19.44 20.84
N ALA A 201 -11.59 20.58 20.14
CA ALA A 201 -12.33 20.68 18.88
C ALA A 201 -11.75 19.70 17.84
N THR A 202 -12.61 18.89 17.24
CA THR A 202 -12.26 18.06 16.08
C THR A 202 -11.81 18.97 14.94
N GLY A 203 -10.63 18.71 14.36
CA GLY A 203 -10.14 19.45 13.21
C GLY A 203 -11.09 19.33 12.00
N PRO A 204 -11.04 20.27 11.04
CA PRO A 204 -11.86 20.19 9.84
C PRO A 204 -11.60 18.87 9.11
N ALA A 205 -12.68 18.22 8.67
CA ALA A 205 -12.57 17.03 7.82
C ALA A 205 -11.85 17.40 6.52
N GLY A 206 -10.81 16.64 6.15
CA GLY A 206 -10.13 16.81 4.87
C GLY A 206 -11.09 16.60 3.71
N THR A 207 -11.02 17.44 2.68
CA THR A 207 -11.75 17.25 1.42
C THR A 207 -11.38 15.90 0.80
N PRO A 208 -12.34 15.03 0.42
CA PRO A 208 -12.05 13.80 -0.29
C PRO A 208 -11.35 14.10 -1.62
N ILE A 209 -10.15 13.55 -1.82
CA ILE A 209 -9.42 13.65 -3.09
C ILE A 209 -10.16 12.76 -4.11
N PRO A 210 -10.46 13.27 -5.33
CA PRO A 210 -11.06 12.43 -6.37
C PRO A 210 -10.14 11.23 -6.67
N VAL A 211 -10.70 10.02 -6.68
CA VAL A 211 -9.96 8.80 -7.06
C VAL A 211 -9.33 9.05 -8.42
N THR A 212 -8.02 8.93 -8.50
CA THR A 212 -7.25 9.10 -9.73
C THR A 212 -6.32 7.91 -9.83
N ILE A 213 -6.56 7.06 -10.84
CA ILE A 213 -5.88 5.78 -11.01
C ILE A 213 -5.68 5.47 -12.49
N ALA A 214 -4.54 4.87 -12.80
CA ALA A 214 -4.31 4.16 -14.04
C ALA A 214 -3.71 2.80 -13.73
N ALA A 215 -4.15 1.77 -14.43
CA ALA A 215 -3.55 0.45 -14.43
C ALA A 215 -3.57 -0.09 -15.85
N ILE A 216 -2.40 -0.32 -16.42
CA ILE A 216 -2.22 -0.86 -17.77
C ILE A 216 -1.25 -2.03 -17.72
N GLY A 217 -1.36 -2.93 -18.69
CA GLY A 217 -0.56 -4.14 -18.75
C GLY A 217 -0.13 -4.52 -20.15
N ASN A 218 0.83 -5.43 -20.20
CA ASN A 218 1.19 -6.14 -21.41
C ASN A 218 1.21 -7.64 -21.15
N SER A 219 0.72 -8.43 -22.09
CA SER A 219 0.86 -9.89 -22.13
C SER A 219 1.72 -10.39 -23.31
N ASN A 220 2.00 -9.52 -24.28
CA ASN A 220 2.77 -9.85 -25.45
C ASN A 220 4.27 -9.87 -25.13
N PRO A 221 5.05 -10.78 -25.75
CA PRO A 221 6.49 -10.74 -25.67
C PRO A 221 7.02 -9.47 -26.37
N GLN A 222 8.07 -8.88 -25.81
CA GLN A 222 8.71 -7.69 -26.39
C GLN A 222 10.20 -7.66 -26.07
N THR A 223 11.00 -7.14 -27.01
CA THR A 223 12.41 -6.84 -26.82
C THR A 223 12.59 -5.34 -27.01
N ILE A 224 12.90 -4.65 -25.92
CA ILE A 224 12.89 -3.19 -25.85
C ILE A 224 14.32 -2.67 -25.73
N SER A 225 14.73 -1.78 -26.63
CA SER A 225 16.04 -1.13 -26.55
C SER A 225 16.00 0.07 -25.58
N PRO A 226 17.15 0.50 -25.03
CA PRO A 226 17.21 1.69 -24.18
C PRO A 226 16.60 2.92 -24.85
N GLY A 227 15.81 3.68 -24.10
CA GLY A 227 15.12 4.88 -24.59
C GLY A 227 13.85 4.63 -25.40
N THR A 228 13.46 3.37 -25.63
CA THR A 228 12.16 3.01 -26.20
C THR A 228 11.17 2.69 -25.08
N ASN A 229 9.92 3.14 -25.24
CA ASN A 229 8.85 2.87 -24.28
C ASN A 229 8.51 1.37 -24.28
N ILE A 230 8.23 0.85 -23.10
CA ILE A 230 7.58 -0.45 -22.94
C ILE A 230 6.18 -0.34 -23.52
N GLN A 231 5.80 -1.33 -24.32
CA GLN A 231 4.49 -1.36 -24.94
C GLN A 231 3.46 -1.95 -23.97
N PHE A 232 2.24 -1.40 -23.95
CA PHE A 232 1.12 -1.91 -23.17
C PHE A 232 -0.09 -2.19 -24.07
N ASN A 233 -0.56 -3.43 -24.10
CA ASN A 233 -1.67 -3.88 -24.96
C ASN A 233 -2.98 -4.08 -24.19
N GLN A 234 -2.98 -3.84 -22.87
CA GLN A 234 -4.12 -4.02 -21.99
C GLN A 234 -4.32 -2.78 -21.14
N VAL A 235 -5.57 -2.31 -21.08
CA VAL A 235 -5.99 -1.28 -20.13
C VAL A 235 -6.88 -1.95 -19.09
N PHE A 236 -6.45 -1.91 -17.83
CA PHE A 236 -7.21 -2.47 -16.71
C PHE A 236 -8.13 -1.42 -16.07
N GLU A 237 -7.60 -0.23 -15.80
CA GLU A 237 -8.36 0.88 -15.24
C GLU A 237 -7.78 2.22 -15.69
N LEU A 238 -8.66 3.16 -16.03
CA LEU A 238 -8.30 4.56 -16.24
C LEU A 238 -9.39 5.42 -15.62
N ASN A 239 -9.00 6.22 -14.64
CA ASN A 239 -9.87 7.22 -14.04
C ASN A 239 -9.04 8.46 -13.73
N ASN A 240 -9.40 9.56 -14.38
CA ASN A 240 -8.71 10.85 -14.28
C ASN A 240 -7.21 10.82 -14.69
N ILE A 241 -6.84 9.84 -15.51
CA ILE A 241 -5.57 9.68 -16.23
C ILE A 241 -5.94 9.10 -17.60
N THR A 242 -5.28 9.52 -18.68
CA THR A 242 -5.48 8.96 -20.02
C THR A 242 -4.28 8.12 -20.46
N PHE A 243 -4.51 7.14 -21.33
CA PHE A 243 -3.46 6.34 -21.95
C PHE A 243 -3.46 6.56 -23.47
N ASN A 244 -2.27 6.76 -24.04
CA ASN A 244 -2.06 6.83 -25.48
C ASN A 244 -1.32 5.57 -25.94
N ASP A 245 -2.03 4.67 -26.62
CA ASP A 245 -1.55 3.38 -27.11
C ASP A 245 -0.53 3.47 -28.25
N THR A 246 -0.46 4.61 -28.94
CA THR A 246 0.48 4.83 -30.04
C THR A 246 1.86 5.23 -29.52
N SER A 247 1.91 5.92 -28.38
CA SER A 247 3.15 6.36 -27.73
C SER A 247 3.48 5.60 -26.45
N ASP A 248 2.59 4.71 -25.99
CA ASP A 248 2.69 4.01 -24.72
C ASP A 248 2.91 4.94 -23.52
N THR A 249 2.16 6.05 -23.47
CA THR A 249 2.27 7.07 -22.42
C THR A 249 0.96 7.23 -21.64
N LEU A 250 1.08 7.38 -20.32
CA LEU A 250 -0.01 7.86 -19.46
C LEU A 250 0.07 9.38 -19.32
N THR A 251 -1.05 10.10 -19.36
CA THR A 251 -1.10 11.55 -19.13
C THR A 251 -1.88 11.87 -17.87
N ILE A 252 -1.24 12.58 -16.96
CA ILE A 252 -1.83 13.07 -15.71
C ILE A 252 -2.74 14.25 -16.00
N LEU A 253 -3.99 14.22 -15.53
CA LEU A 253 -4.95 15.30 -15.77
C LEU A 253 -5.02 16.34 -14.65
N GLU A 254 -4.55 15.99 -13.45
CA GLU A 254 -4.59 16.86 -12.28
C GLU A 254 -3.23 16.93 -11.59
N THR A 255 -2.85 18.12 -11.11
CA THR A 255 -1.66 18.26 -10.29
C THR A 255 -1.87 17.58 -8.93
N GLY A 256 -0.89 16.78 -8.51
CA GLY A 256 -0.98 16.04 -7.26
C GLY A 256 0.28 15.23 -7.00
N VAL A 257 0.22 14.38 -5.99
CA VAL A 257 1.29 13.44 -5.68
C VAL A 257 0.82 12.03 -5.93
N TYR A 258 1.65 11.28 -6.65
CA TYR A 258 1.31 10.01 -7.25
C TYR A 258 2.30 8.94 -6.80
N ASP A 259 1.77 7.76 -6.49
CA ASP A 259 2.52 6.51 -6.44
C ASP A 259 2.51 5.89 -7.83
N ILE A 260 3.69 5.68 -8.42
CA ILE A 260 3.86 5.01 -9.70
C ILE A 260 4.57 3.70 -9.45
N SER A 261 3.89 2.59 -9.73
CA SER A 261 4.42 1.23 -9.58
C SER A 261 4.52 0.56 -10.94
N PHE A 262 5.66 -0.04 -11.22
CA PHE A 262 5.86 -0.85 -12.41
C PHE A 262 6.38 -2.22 -12.01
N SER A 263 5.87 -3.26 -12.67
CA SER A 263 6.40 -4.61 -12.57
C SER A 263 6.50 -5.26 -13.94
N ALA A 264 7.53 -6.09 -14.15
CA ALA A 264 7.66 -6.91 -15.34
C ALA A 264 8.45 -8.20 -15.08
N SER A 265 8.03 -9.28 -15.72
CA SER A 265 8.81 -10.52 -15.81
C SER A 265 9.84 -10.36 -16.93
N THR A 266 11.12 -10.62 -16.65
CA THR A 266 12.19 -10.40 -17.62
C THR A 266 13.06 -11.62 -17.82
N THR A 267 13.57 -11.82 -19.03
CA THR A 267 14.62 -12.79 -19.34
C THR A 267 15.77 -12.06 -20.01
N PHE A 268 16.98 -12.25 -19.50
CA PHE A 268 18.18 -11.60 -20.03
C PHE A 268 19.28 -12.64 -20.25
N PRO A 269 19.82 -12.76 -21.48
CA PRO A 269 20.95 -13.64 -21.74
C PRO A 269 22.26 -12.93 -21.34
N GLY A 270 22.60 -12.94 -20.04
CA GLY A 270 23.89 -12.42 -19.57
C GLY A 270 23.91 -11.91 -18.13
N SER A 271 25.09 -11.78 -17.56
CA SER A 271 25.35 -11.32 -16.19
C SER A 271 25.77 -9.84 -16.15
N SER A 272 24.86 -8.95 -16.56
CA SER A 272 25.06 -7.49 -16.47
C SER A 272 23.82 -6.84 -15.84
N PRO A 273 23.96 -5.79 -15.01
CA PRO A 273 22.83 -5.06 -14.47
C PRO A 273 21.92 -4.58 -15.60
N PHE A 274 20.63 -4.85 -15.48
CA PHE A 274 19.59 -4.27 -16.32
C PHE A 274 18.59 -3.56 -15.42
N GLY A 275 17.95 -2.52 -15.95
CA GLY A 275 17.04 -1.73 -15.15
C GLY A 275 16.07 -0.93 -15.99
N PHE A 276 14.95 -0.63 -15.38
CA PHE A 276 13.92 0.23 -15.91
C PHE A 276 13.94 1.57 -15.19
N GLY A 277 13.42 2.58 -15.85
CA GLY A 277 13.20 3.87 -15.24
C GLY A 277 11.94 4.50 -15.78
N ILE A 278 11.40 5.45 -15.03
CA ILE A 278 10.25 6.24 -15.44
C ILE A 278 10.74 7.43 -16.24
N SER A 279 10.25 7.55 -17.46
CA SER A 279 10.39 8.73 -18.31
C SER A 279 9.23 9.68 -18.02
N PHE A 280 9.56 10.93 -17.74
CA PHE A 280 8.61 12.02 -17.63
C PHE A 280 8.78 12.96 -18.82
N ASP A 281 7.70 13.29 -19.52
CA ASP A 281 7.73 14.25 -20.63
C ASP A 281 8.76 13.93 -21.73
N GLY A 282 8.89 12.63 -22.02
CA GLY A 282 9.82 12.08 -22.99
C GLY A 282 11.31 12.22 -22.60
N GLN A 283 11.61 12.73 -21.40
CA GLN A 283 12.99 12.80 -20.92
C GLN A 283 13.51 11.41 -20.54
N PRO A 284 14.79 11.11 -20.77
CA PRO A 284 15.39 9.87 -20.33
C PRO A 284 15.20 9.68 -18.81
N PRO A 285 14.93 8.44 -18.34
CA PRO A 285 14.79 8.21 -16.91
C PRO A 285 16.03 8.64 -16.13
N THR A 286 15.83 9.45 -15.09
CA THR A 286 16.93 9.90 -14.21
C THR A 286 17.13 8.99 -13.00
N ARG A 287 16.19 8.09 -12.74
CA ARG A 287 16.24 7.07 -11.68
C ARG A 287 16.14 5.69 -12.31
N ASN A 288 17.15 4.87 -12.04
CA ASN A 288 17.26 3.51 -12.56
C ASN A 288 16.91 2.53 -11.43
N PHE A 289 15.95 1.66 -11.69
CA PHE A 289 15.60 0.54 -10.84
C PHE A 289 16.11 -0.74 -11.51
N SER A 290 17.24 -1.25 -11.00
CA SER A 290 17.96 -2.36 -11.62
C SER A 290 17.96 -3.62 -10.77
N THR A 291 18.01 -4.78 -11.43
CA THR A 291 18.30 -6.08 -10.80
C THR A 291 19.47 -6.75 -11.50
N ASN A 292 20.17 -7.61 -10.76
CA ASN A 292 21.26 -8.44 -11.28
C ASN A 292 20.83 -9.91 -11.46
N VAL A 293 19.56 -10.24 -11.17
CA VAL A 293 19.07 -11.62 -11.17
C VAL A 293 18.41 -11.93 -12.53
N ILE A 294 18.98 -12.91 -13.23
CA ILE A 294 18.52 -13.38 -14.54
C ILE A 294 17.21 -14.18 -14.38
N GLY A 295 16.24 -13.95 -15.26
CA GLY A 295 14.98 -14.71 -15.28
C GLY A 295 14.00 -14.36 -14.15
N SER A 296 14.18 -13.20 -13.52
CA SER A 296 13.36 -12.74 -12.39
C SER A 296 12.40 -11.63 -12.79
N ALA A 297 11.36 -11.43 -11.97
CA ALA A 297 10.52 -10.25 -12.04
C ALA A 297 11.25 -9.03 -11.48
N VAL A 298 11.12 -7.89 -12.17
CA VAL A 298 11.52 -6.57 -11.68
C VAL A 298 10.28 -5.84 -11.25
N SER A 299 10.30 -5.26 -10.06
CA SER A 299 9.29 -4.33 -9.61
C SER A 299 9.94 -3.11 -8.97
N PHE A 300 9.38 -1.93 -9.23
CA PHE A 300 9.71 -0.70 -8.51
C PHE A 300 8.46 0.16 -8.28
N SER A 301 8.50 0.99 -7.25
CA SER A 301 7.50 2.01 -6.97
C SER A 301 8.20 3.32 -6.63
N THR A 302 7.62 4.45 -7.01
CA THR A 302 8.11 5.77 -6.63
C THR A 302 6.96 6.73 -6.36
N ILE A 303 7.16 7.59 -5.37
CA ILE A 303 6.24 8.68 -5.05
C ILE A 303 6.81 9.97 -5.64
N VAL A 304 6.01 10.64 -6.46
CA VAL A 304 6.43 11.84 -7.17
C VAL A 304 5.30 12.86 -7.27
N THR A 305 5.65 14.14 -7.15
CA THR A 305 4.73 15.25 -7.44
C THR A 305 4.70 15.50 -8.93
N LEU A 306 3.51 15.41 -9.53
CA LEU A 306 3.29 15.59 -10.96
C LEU A 306 2.34 16.76 -11.20
N GLN A 307 2.57 17.46 -12.30
CA GLN A 307 1.69 18.53 -12.77
C GLN A 307 0.66 17.96 -13.76
N ALA A 308 -0.51 18.58 -13.84
CA ALA A 308 -1.44 18.31 -14.93
C ALA A 308 -0.74 18.49 -16.30
N GLY A 309 -0.93 17.53 -17.20
CA GLY A 309 -0.25 17.42 -18.49
C GLY A 309 1.02 16.57 -18.47
N THR A 310 1.56 16.19 -17.31
CA THR A 310 2.78 15.36 -17.24
C THR A 310 2.51 14.00 -17.89
N THR A 311 3.40 13.59 -18.78
CA THR A 311 3.36 12.26 -19.40
C THR A 311 4.31 11.31 -18.71
N ILE A 312 3.89 10.05 -18.57
CA ILE A 312 4.63 8.97 -17.90
C ILE A 312 4.80 7.82 -18.89
N ALA A 313 6.03 7.36 -19.04
CA ALA A 313 6.36 6.11 -19.71
C ALA A 313 7.40 5.33 -18.92
N VAL A 314 7.58 4.04 -19.24
CA VAL A 314 8.63 3.21 -18.66
C VAL A 314 9.59 2.80 -19.77
N GLN A 315 10.89 2.93 -19.53
CA GLN A 315 11.94 2.64 -20.51
C GLN A 315 13.07 1.82 -19.89
N PRO A 316 13.72 0.91 -20.65
CA PRO A 316 15.01 0.36 -20.29
C PRO A 316 16.06 1.47 -20.24
N THR A 317 16.98 1.37 -19.28
CA THR A 317 17.91 2.47 -18.95
C THR A 317 19.33 2.26 -19.49
N ALA A 318 19.80 1.02 -19.55
CA ALA A 318 21.19 0.72 -19.91
C ALA A 318 21.33 -0.33 -21.02
N ASN A 319 20.54 -1.41 -20.96
CA ASN A 319 20.64 -2.55 -21.86
C ASN A 319 19.29 -2.84 -22.51
N THR A 320 19.32 -3.48 -23.68
CA THR A 320 18.11 -4.03 -24.31
C THR A 320 17.52 -5.12 -23.41
N ILE A 321 16.24 -5.02 -23.06
CA ILE A 321 15.55 -5.96 -22.17
C ILE A 321 14.55 -6.78 -22.97
N SER A 322 14.49 -8.09 -22.71
CA SER A 322 13.44 -8.97 -23.23
C SER A 322 12.44 -9.32 -22.13
N ILE A 323 11.17 -9.10 -22.43
CA ILE A 323 10.01 -9.55 -21.64
C ILE A 323 9.44 -10.76 -22.39
N PRO A 324 9.57 -11.99 -21.86
CA PRO A 324 9.14 -13.20 -22.53
C PRO A 324 7.60 -13.32 -22.50
N ASN A 325 7.06 -14.19 -23.36
CA ASN A 325 5.67 -14.61 -23.24
C ASN A 325 5.56 -15.64 -22.10
N THR A 326 4.81 -15.31 -21.04
CA THR A 326 4.57 -16.21 -19.91
C THR A 326 3.18 -16.86 -19.95
N GLY A 327 2.32 -16.48 -20.91
CA GLY A 327 0.90 -16.87 -20.94
C GLY A 327 0.00 -16.01 -20.03
N ASP A 328 0.58 -15.11 -19.23
CA ASP A 328 -0.10 -14.19 -18.31
C ASP A 328 0.31 -12.72 -18.60
N THR A 329 -0.16 -11.76 -17.79
CA THR A 329 0.32 -10.36 -17.87
C THR A 329 1.80 -10.31 -17.48
N THR A 330 2.65 -9.95 -18.42
CA THR A 330 4.12 -9.95 -18.33
C THR A 330 4.70 -8.61 -17.86
N ALA A 331 3.95 -7.51 -18.03
CA ALA A 331 4.31 -6.19 -17.50
C ALA A 331 3.05 -5.45 -17.02
N THR A 332 3.14 -4.70 -15.92
CA THR A 332 2.06 -3.87 -15.38
C THR A 332 2.62 -2.51 -14.96
N LEU A 333 1.92 -1.44 -15.33
CA LEU A 333 2.17 -0.08 -14.84
C LEU A 333 0.90 0.42 -14.14
N SER A 334 1.05 0.81 -12.87
CA SER A 334 0.00 1.36 -12.04
C SER A 334 0.38 2.76 -11.57
N VAL A 335 -0.55 3.69 -11.61
CA VAL A 335 -0.39 5.07 -11.12
C VAL A 335 -1.57 5.37 -10.23
N PHE A 336 -1.33 5.82 -9.00
CA PHE A 336 -2.36 6.15 -8.03
C PHE A 336 -2.09 7.50 -7.39
N ARG A 337 -3.10 8.37 -7.30
CA ARG A 337 -2.96 9.66 -6.61
C ARG A 337 -3.14 9.51 -5.09
N ILE A 338 -2.16 10.03 -4.36
CA ILE A 338 -2.11 10.04 -2.89
C ILE A 338 -2.72 11.33 -2.32
N TYR A 339 -2.40 12.50 -2.90
CA TYR A 339 -2.92 13.83 -2.51
C TYR A 339 -2.95 14.84 -3.66
#